data_AF-A0A075I5Q1-F1
#
_entry.id   AF-A0A075I5Q1-F1
#
_cell.length_a   1.000
_cell.length_b   1.000
_cell.length_c   1.000
_cell.angle_alpha   90.00
_cell.angle_beta   90.00
_cell.angle_gamma   90.00
#
_symmetry.space_group_name_H-M   'P 1'
#
loop_
_entity.id
_entity.type
_entity.pdbx_description
1 polymer ?
#
loop_
_entity_poly.entity_id
_entity_poly.type
_entity_poly.pdbx_seq_one_letter_code
_entity_poly.pdbx_strand_id
1 'polypeptide(L)'
;MQSKTNSLLNTASELCEDGKFIEALKCYDKVLHIEPNNTKANIDKGVTLQNLERLSQAIQMYERVLNSEPENIDTLINMGSALHTLGKYTDAIFYYNTVLRLDEKNTLALTYKGLSLGELGNISIAVKYFTNALSIDCDYDLAQSSLDTAKKLMHTN
;
A
#
# COMPACT_ATOMS: atom_id res chain seq x y z
N MET A 1 27.50 -0.51 13.36
CA MET A 1 26.31 -1.32 13.04
C MET A 1 25.38 -0.60 12.09
N GLN A 2 24.89 0.61 12.41
CA GLN A 2 24.03 1.42 11.53
C GLN A 2 24.55 1.60 10.08
N SER A 3 25.86 1.83 9.89
CA SER A 3 26.45 1.95 8.54
C SER A 3 26.30 0.68 7.69
N LYS A 4 26.36 -0.52 8.31
CA LYS A 4 26.21 -1.79 7.60
C LYS A 4 24.75 -2.06 7.23
N THR A 5 23.82 -1.76 8.13
CA THR A 5 22.38 -1.88 7.88
C THR A 5 21.92 -0.95 6.77
N ASN A 6 22.37 0.32 6.81
CA ASN A 6 22.03 1.30 5.78
C ASN A 6 22.60 0.91 4.40
N SER A 7 23.83 0.41 4.35
CA SER A 7 24.39 -0.11 3.09
C SER A 7 23.57 -1.26 2.53
N LEU A 8 23.13 -2.21 3.36
CA LEU A 8 22.28 -3.32 2.93
C LEU A 8 20.91 -2.86 2.44
N LEU A 9 20.31 -1.85 3.08
CA LEU A 9 19.04 -1.27 2.66
C LEU A 9 19.14 -0.57 1.30
N ASN A 10 20.22 0.18 1.07
CA ASN A 10 20.46 0.82 -0.23
C ASN A 10 20.63 -0.23 -1.32
N THR A 11 21.47 -1.25 -1.10
CA THR A 11 21.63 -2.36 -2.04
C THR A 11 20.32 -3.10 -2.29
N ALA A 12 19.47 -3.29 -1.28
CA ALA A 12 18.16 -3.91 -1.46
C ALA A 12 17.25 -3.05 -2.36
N SER A 13 17.25 -1.73 -2.18
CA SER A 13 16.50 -0.80 -3.01
C SER A 13 16.94 -0.86 -4.48
N GLU A 14 18.26 -0.80 -4.72
CA GLU A 14 18.84 -0.93 -6.08
C GLU A 14 18.45 -2.26 -6.73
N LEU A 15 18.47 -3.36 -5.97
CA LEU A 15 18.05 -4.67 -6.46
C LEU A 15 16.55 -4.71 -6.79
N CYS A 16 15.70 -4.01 -6.04
CA CYS A 16 14.27 -3.88 -6.34
C CYS A 16 14.05 -3.08 -7.63
N GLU A 17 14.79 -1.99 -7.85
CA GLU A 17 14.75 -1.20 -9.08
C GLU A 17 15.19 -2.03 -10.30
N ASP A 18 16.18 -2.91 -10.12
CA ASP A 18 16.65 -3.87 -11.12
C ASP A 18 15.68 -5.07 -11.33
N GLY A 19 14.59 -5.17 -10.57
CA GLY A 19 13.66 -6.31 -10.59
C GLY A 19 14.21 -7.61 -9.97
N LYS A 20 15.38 -7.55 -9.32
CA LYS A 20 16.04 -8.68 -8.62
C LYS A 20 15.47 -8.86 -7.21
N PHE A 21 14.16 -9.12 -7.15
CA PHE A 21 13.41 -9.13 -5.90
C PHE A 21 13.89 -10.21 -4.92
N ILE A 22 14.31 -11.39 -5.40
CA ILE A 22 14.76 -12.47 -4.52
C ILE A 22 16.07 -12.10 -3.80
N GLU A 23 16.98 -11.44 -4.48
CA GLU A 23 18.22 -10.91 -3.91
C GLU A 23 17.94 -9.76 -2.92
N ALA A 24 17.01 -8.87 -3.27
CA ALA A 24 16.58 -7.79 -2.36
C ALA A 24 16.02 -8.36 -1.05
N LEU A 25 15.16 -9.40 -1.11
CA LEU A 25 14.65 -10.09 0.07
C LEU A 25 15.76 -10.62 0.97
N LYS A 26 16.83 -11.20 0.40
CA LYS A 26 18.00 -11.67 1.18
C LYS A 26 18.72 -10.52 1.88
N CYS A 27 18.78 -9.34 1.27
CA CYS A 27 19.35 -8.15 1.91
C CYS A 27 18.48 -7.67 3.06
N TYR A 28 17.15 -7.59 2.88
CA TYR A 28 16.23 -7.26 3.95
C TYR A 28 16.28 -8.28 5.10
N ASP A 29 16.39 -9.58 4.80
CA ASP A 29 16.56 -10.62 5.83
C ASP A 29 17.82 -10.41 6.68
N LYS A 30 18.93 -10.01 6.05
CA LYS A 30 20.17 -9.67 6.78
C LYS A 30 20.00 -8.44 7.65
N VAL A 31 19.29 -7.41 7.17
CA VAL A 31 18.96 -6.22 7.96
C VAL A 31 18.13 -6.60 9.17
N LEU A 32 17.04 -7.35 8.97
CA LEU A 32 16.12 -7.77 10.01
C LEU A 32 16.74 -8.77 11.00
N HIS A 33 17.78 -9.50 10.59
CA HIS A 33 18.56 -10.31 11.53
C HIS A 33 19.38 -9.46 12.51
N ILE A 34 19.85 -8.29 12.07
CA ILE A 34 20.63 -7.35 12.92
C ILE A 34 19.69 -6.44 13.71
N GLU A 35 18.64 -5.94 13.06
CA GLU A 35 17.65 -5.01 13.60
C GLU A 35 16.22 -5.53 13.31
N PRO A 36 15.68 -6.42 14.16
CA PRO A 36 14.38 -7.08 13.90
C PRO A 36 13.21 -6.13 13.73
N ASN A 37 13.27 -4.97 14.39
CA ASN A 37 12.22 -3.95 14.38
C ASN A 37 12.58 -2.77 13.44
N ASN A 38 13.48 -2.95 12.47
CA ASN A 38 13.77 -1.91 11.51
C ASN A 38 12.54 -1.65 10.62
N THR A 39 11.88 -0.51 10.82
CA THR A 39 10.63 -0.15 10.16
C THR A 39 10.78 -0.14 8.64
N LYS A 40 11.79 0.57 8.12
CA LYS A 40 12.05 0.66 6.67
C LYS A 40 12.24 -0.73 6.05
N ALA A 41 13.04 -1.58 6.67
CA ALA A 41 13.29 -2.93 6.18
C ALA A 41 12.02 -3.79 6.13
N ASN A 42 11.16 -3.71 7.16
CA ASN A 42 9.90 -4.46 7.16
C ASN A 42 8.93 -3.93 6.08
N ILE A 43 8.79 -2.60 5.93
CA ILE A 43 7.93 -2.00 4.90
C ILE A 43 8.43 -2.39 3.49
N ASP A 44 9.69 -2.14 3.17
CA ASP A 44 10.24 -2.38 1.84
C ASP A 44 10.23 -3.88 1.48
N LYS A 45 10.54 -4.74 2.45
CA LYS A 45 10.41 -6.19 2.28
C LYS A 45 8.97 -6.58 2.02
N GLY A 46 8.01 -5.98 2.74
CA GLY A 46 6.58 -6.17 2.49
C GLY A 46 6.21 -5.81 1.05
N VAL A 47 6.64 -4.64 0.56
CA VAL A 47 6.35 -4.17 -0.80
C VAL A 47 6.96 -5.12 -1.83
N THR A 48 8.20 -5.53 -1.61
CA THR A 48 8.90 -6.52 -2.46
C THR A 48 8.14 -7.85 -2.51
N LEU A 49 7.59 -8.30 -1.38
CA LEU A 49 6.76 -9.51 -1.32
C LEU A 49 5.42 -9.33 -2.04
N GLN A 50 4.80 -8.15 -1.99
CA GLN A 50 3.59 -7.86 -2.79
C GLN A 50 3.87 -7.93 -4.29
N ASN A 51 5.00 -7.37 -4.75
CA ASN A 51 5.41 -7.44 -6.16
C ASN A 51 5.66 -8.88 -6.64
N LEU A 52 5.98 -9.79 -5.71
CA LEU A 52 6.11 -11.22 -5.95
C LEU A 52 4.82 -12.01 -5.72
N GLU A 53 3.68 -11.33 -5.53
CA GLU A 53 2.37 -11.91 -5.21
C GLU A 53 2.33 -12.72 -3.89
N ARG A 54 3.33 -12.55 -3.02
CA ARG A 54 3.42 -13.20 -1.71
C ARG A 54 2.69 -12.40 -0.63
N LEU A 55 1.42 -12.11 -0.89
CA LEU A 55 0.60 -11.16 -0.12
C LEU A 55 0.51 -11.51 1.37
N SER A 56 0.36 -12.79 1.74
CA SER A 56 0.31 -13.21 3.14
C SER A 56 1.60 -12.94 3.91
N GLN A 57 2.76 -13.04 3.25
CA GLN A 57 4.05 -12.72 3.86
C GLN A 57 4.23 -11.20 3.97
N ALA A 58 3.77 -10.44 2.98
CA ALA A 58 3.77 -8.98 3.03
C ALA A 58 2.96 -8.45 4.22
N ILE A 59 1.76 -8.97 4.42
CA ILE A 59 0.89 -8.63 5.55
C ILE A 59 1.60 -8.86 6.89
N GLN A 60 2.30 -10.00 7.06
CA GLN A 60 3.07 -10.24 8.28
C GLN A 60 4.17 -9.20 8.53
N MET A 61 4.79 -8.66 7.48
CA MET A 61 5.79 -7.59 7.64
C MET A 61 5.12 -6.27 8.05
N TYR A 62 3.97 -5.94 7.47
CA TYR A 62 3.20 -4.75 7.84
C TYR A 62 2.62 -4.84 9.26
N GLU A 63 2.10 -6.00 9.67
CA GLU A 63 1.64 -6.23 11.04
C GLU A 63 2.74 -5.94 12.07
N ARG A 64 3.98 -6.36 11.80
CA ARG A 64 5.13 -6.07 12.68
C ARG A 64 5.33 -4.57 12.87
N VAL A 65 5.26 -3.81 11.79
CA VAL A 65 5.41 -2.34 11.85
C VAL A 65 4.24 -1.71 12.57
N LEU A 66 3.00 -2.09 12.26
CA LEU A 66 1.80 -1.52 12.90
C LEU A 66 1.68 -1.89 14.39
N ASN A 67 2.28 -3.00 14.83
CA ASN A 67 2.34 -3.34 16.25
C ASN A 67 3.22 -2.37 17.05
N SER A 68 4.27 -1.80 16.43
CA SER A 68 5.14 -0.81 17.07
C SER A 68 4.77 0.64 16.73
N GLU A 69 4.24 0.87 15.54
CA GLU A 69 3.88 2.18 14.98
C GLU A 69 2.46 2.11 14.39
N PRO A 70 1.40 2.12 15.23
CA PRO A 70 0.02 1.90 14.77
C PRO A 70 -0.50 2.94 13.78
N GLU A 71 0.12 4.12 13.76
CA GLU A 71 -0.28 5.27 12.94
C GLU A 71 0.68 5.50 11.75
N ASN A 72 1.55 4.53 11.43
CA ASN A 72 2.43 4.62 10.27
C ASN A 72 1.61 4.58 8.97
N ILE A 73 1.40 5.76 8.35
CA ILE A 73 0.54 5.95 7.18
C ILE A 73 0.95 5.05 6.01
N ASP A 74 2.24 4.99 5.68
CA ASP A 74 2.75 4.19 4.56
C ASP A 74 2.41 2.71 4.75
N THR A 75 2.59 2.20 5.96
CA THR A 75 2.27 0.82 6.31
C THR A 75 0.77 0.55 6.27
N LEU A 76 -0.05 1.47 6.76
CA LEU A 76 -1.52 1.34 6.70
C LEU A 76 -2.01 1.30 5.24
N ILE A 77 -1.47 2.14 4.35
CA ILE A 77 -1.79 2.13 2.92
C ILE A 77 -1.39 0.80 2.29
N ASN A 78 -0.15 0.34 2.53
CA ASN A 78 0.35 -0.91 1.97
C ASN A 78 -0.40 -2.14 2.49
N MET A 79 -0.77 -2.16 3.78
CA MET A 79 -1.64 -3.17 4.37
C MET A 79 -3.00 -3.21 3.68
N GLY A 80 -3.64 -2.04 3.52
CA GLY A 80 -4.90 -1.93 2.79
C GLY A 80 -4.78 -2.43 1.36
N SER A 81 -3.68 -2.08 0.67
CA SER A 81 -3.41 -2.51 -0.70
C SER A 81 -3.26 -4.03 -0.80
N ALA A 82 -2.49 -4.65 0.10
CA ALA A 82 -2.33 -6.10 0.15
C ALA A 82 -3.66 -6.83 0.38
N LEU A 83 -4.51 -6.30 1.27
CA LEU A 83 -5.84 -6.85 1.56
C LEU A 83 -6.79 -6.68 0.37
N HIS A 84 -6.73 -5.54 -0.32
CA HIS A 84 -7.49 -5.31 -1.54
C HIS A 84 -7.14 -6.35 -2.60
N THR A 85 -5.85 -6.60 -2.86
CA THR A 85 -5.41 -7.61 -3.84
C THR A 85 -5.84 -9.04 -3.43
N LEU A 86 -6.00 -9.31 -2.14
CA LEU A 86 -6.56 -10.57 -1.64
C LEU A 86 -8.09 -10.66 -1.72
N GLY A 87 -8.77 -9.64 -2.24
CA GLY A 87 -10.24 -9.56 -2.29
C GLY A 87 -10.90 -9.24 -0.94
N LYS A 88 -10.12 -8.87 0.08
CA LYS A 88 -10.62 -8.50 1.42
C LYS A 88 -10.94 -7.01 1.48
N TYR A 89 -11.88 -6.58 0.65
CA TYR A 89 -12.17 -5.16 0.43
C TYR A 89 -12.67 -4.43 1.69
N THR A 90 -13.46 -5.08 2.54
CA THR A 90 -13.93 -4.49 3.80
C THR A 90 -12.79 -4.18 4.75
N ASP A 91 -11.83 -5.10 4.86
CA ASP A 91 -10.65 -4.94 5.72
C ASP A 91 -9.74 -3.87 5.14
N ALA A 92 -9.54 -3.84 3.82
CA ALA A 92 -8.79 -2.80 3.14
C ALA A 92 -9.36 -1.40 3.42
N ILE A 93 -10.69 -1.24 3.32
CA ILE A 93 -11.39 0.01 3.64
C ILE A 93 -11.17 0.44 5.08
N PHE A 94 -11.10 -0.50 6.04
CA PHE A 94 -10.80 -0.17 7.44
C PHE A 94 -9.42 0.50 7.58
N TYR A 95 -8.40 -0.01 6.90
CA TYR A 95 -7.05 0.59 6.91
C TYR A 95 -7.03 1.94 6.20
N TYR A 96 -7.65 2.08 5.03
CA TYR A 96 -7.75 3.37 4.35
C TYR A 96 -8.53 4.40 5.15
N ASN A 97 -9.60 4.01 5.85
CA ASN A 97 -10.31 4.88 6.78
C ASN A 97 -9.41 5.36 7.91
N THR A 98 -8.51 4.50 8.38
CA THR A 98 -7.56 4.87 9.43
C THR A 98 -6.57 5.92 8.93
N VAL A 99 -6.04 5.75 7.71
CA VAL A 99 -5.23 6.76 7.05
C VAL A 99 -5.99 8.08 6.92
N LEU A 100 -7.24 8.05 6.44
CA LEU A 100 -8.06 9.26 6.26
C LEU A 100 -8.46 9.95 7.57
N ARG A 101 -8.37 9.27 8.71
CA ARG A 101 -8.52 9.94 10.02
C ARG A 101 -7.25 10.69 10.44
N LEU A 102 -6.08 10.20 10.04
CA LEU A 102 -4.77 10.79 10.34
C LEU A 102 -4.43 11.91 9.34
N ASP A 103 -4.74 11.68 8.06
CA ASP A 103 -4.55 12.59 6.94
C ASP A 103 -5.78 12.51 6.02
N GLU A 104 -6.74 13.42 6.26
CA GLU A 104 -7.99 13.50 5.50
C GLU A 104 -7.77 13.73 4.00
N LYS A 105 -6.64 14.37 3.63
CA LYS A 105 -6.33 14.75 2.25
C LYS A 105 -5.41 13.75 1.56
N ASN A 106 -5.25 12.56 2.12
CA ASN A 106 -4.41 11.54 1.51
C ASN A 106 -5.03 10.99 0.21
N THR A 107 -4.54 11.47 -0.93
CA THR A 107 -5.03 11.11 -2.27
C THR A 107 -4.98 9.60 -2.54
N LEU A 108 -3.91 8.93 -2.08
CA LEU A 108 -3.74 7.48 -2.21
C LEU A 108 -4.86 6.73 -1.46
N ALA A 109 -5.06 7.04 -0.18
CA ALA A 109 -6.09 6.37 0.62
C ALA A 109 -7.52 6.65 0.12
N LEU A 110 -7.82 7.88 -0.34
CA LEU A 110 -9.11 8.19 -0.97
C LEU A 110 -9.34 7.31 -2.21
N THR A 111 -8.32 7.19 -3.06
CA THR A 111 -8.41 6.45 -4.31
C THR A 111 -8.55 4.95 -4.07
N TYR A 112 -7.69 4.35 -3.25
CA TYR A 112 -7.78 2.92 -2.97
C TYR A 112 -9.03 2.52 -2.19
N LYS A 113 -9.55 3.41 -1.33
CA LYS A 113 -10.87 3.23 -0.73
C LYS A 113 -11.97 3.26 -1.78
N GLY A 114 -11.91 4.19 -2.74
CA GLY A 114 -12.81 4.24 -3.89
C GLY A 114 -12.79 2.94 -4.70
N LEU A 115 -11.61 2.43 -5.02
CA LEU A 115 -11.43 1.15 -5.71
C LEU A 115 -12.10 0.00 -4.94
N SER A 116 -11.78 -0.13 -3.66
CA SER A 116 -12.35 -1.19 -2.81
C SER A 116 -13.88 -1.08 -2.66
N LEU A 117 -14.44 0.13 -2.66
CA LEU A 117 -15.88 0.34 -2.66
C LEU A 117 -16.52 -0.04 -3.99
N GLY A 118 -15.85 0.23 -5.12
CA GLY A 118 -16.28 -0.17 -6.45
C GLY A 118 -16.38 -1.70 -6.58
N GLU A 119 -15.38 -2.41 -6.07
CA GLU A 119 -15.37 -3.89 -6.01
C GLU A 119 -16.51 -4.47 -5.17
N LEU A 120 -16.96 -3.74 -4.14
CA LEU A 120 -18.15 -4.09 -3.35
C LEU A 120 -19.48 -3.68 -4.02
N GLY A 121 -19.45 -3.18 -5.25
CA GLY A 121 -20.63 -2.73 -6.00
C GLY A 121 -21.12 -1.32 -5.63
N ASN A 122 -20.44 -0.62 -4.71
CA ASN A 122 -20.80 0.73 -4.28
C ASN A 122 -20.25 1.80 -5.23
N ILE A 123 -20.53 1.66 -6.53
CA ILE A 123 -19.93 2.46 -7.60
C ILE A 123 -20.21 3.97 -7.42
N SER A 124 -21.42 4.33 -6.98
CA SER A 124 -21.79 5.74 -6.74
C SER A 124 -20.95 6.39 -5.64
N ILE A 125 -20.55 5.62 -4.61
CA ILE A 125 -19.70 6.09 -3.52
C ILE A 125 -18.24 6.12 -3.99
N ALA A 126 -17.80 5.13 -4.77
CA ALA A 126 -16.46 5.11 -5.36
C ALA A 126 -16.18 6.37 -6.21
N VAL A 127 -17.14 6.75 -7.07
CA VAL A 127 -17.07 7.99 -7.89
C VAL A 127 -16.85 9.23 -7.03
N LYS A 128 -17.54 9.35 -5.88
CA LYS A 128 -17.32 10.47 -4.94
C LYS A 128 -15.89 10.48 -4.40
N TYR A 129 -15.36 9.33 -4.01
CA TYR A 129 -13.99 9.25 -3.49
C TYR A 129 -12.94 9.59 -4.55
N PHE A 130 -13.08 9.12 -5.79
CA PHE A 130 -12.19 9.51 -6.88
C PHE A 130 -12.28 11.01 -7.21
N THR A 131 -13.49 11.57 -7.19
CA THR A 131 -13.68 13.01 -7.41
C THR A 131 -13.03 13.84 -6.30
N ASN A 132 -13.15 13.40 -5.05
CA ASN A 132 -12.47 14.04 -3.92
C ASN A 132 -10.94 13.94 -4.06
N ALA A 133 -10.40 12.78 -4.45
CA ALA A 133 -8.97 12.63 -4.72
C ALA A 133 -8.48 13.62 -5.80
N LEU A 134 -9.22 13.73 -6.92
CA LEU A 134 -8.90 14.65 -8.01
C LEU A 134 -9.09 16.14 -7.66
N SER A 135 -9.91 16.44 -6.65
CA SER A 135 -10.03 17.82 -6.14
C SER A 135 -8.80 18.26 -5.34
N ILE A 136 -8.03 17.30 -4.81
CA ILE A 136 -6.80 17.53 -4.06
C ILE A 136 -5.61 17.51 -5.01
N ASP A 137 -5.54 16.50 -5.88
CA ASP A 137 -4.50 16.33 -6.89
C ASP A 137 -5.16 16.03 -8.24
N CYS A 138 -5.29 17.06 -9.07
CA CYS A 138 -6.00 16.97 -10.34
C CYS A 138 -5.26 16.15 -11.40
N ASP A 139 -3.96 15.91 -11.22
CA ASP A 139 -3.12 15.15 -12.16
C ASP A 139 -2.91 13.71 -11.67
N TYR A 140 -3.71 13.24 -10.71
CA TYR A 140 -3.59 11.89 -10.17
C TYR A 140 -4.21 10.83 -11.09
N ASP A 141 -3.37 10.31 -12.00
CA ASP A 141 -3.73 9.36 -13.07
C ASP A 141 -4.56 8.16 -12.60
N LEU A 142 -4.23 7.58 -11.44
CA LEU A 142 -4.93 6.43 -10.90
C LEU A 142 -6.38 6.77 -10.55
N ALA A 143 -6.63 7.92 -9.90
CA ALA A 143 -8.00 8.33 -9.60
C ALA A 143 -8.79 8.68 -10.86
N GLN A 144 -8.15 9.33 -11.84
CA GLN A 144 -8.81 9.69 -13.11
C GLN A 144 -9.23 8.43 -13.88
N SER A 145 -8.31 7.47 -14.05
CA SER A 145 -8.59 6.20 -14.73
C SER A 145 -9.68 5.39 -14.01
N SER A 146 -9.66 5.39 -12.67
CA SER A 146 -10.65 4.70 -11.85
C SER A 146 -12.03 5.37 -11.92
N LEU A 147 -12.07 6.71 -11.95
CA LEU A 147 -13.28 7.50 -12.10
C LEU A 147 -13.96 7.23 -13.45
N ASP A 148 -13.20 7.23 -14.53
CA ASP A 148 -13.72 6.99 -15.88
C ASP A 148 -14.28 5.58 -16.01
N THR A 149 -13.60 4.59 -15.43
CA THR A 149 -14.08 3.20 -15.36
C THR A 149 -15.37 3.10 -14.57
N ALA A 150 -15.43 3.70 -13.38
CA ALA A 150 -16.61 3.68 -12.52
C ALA A 150 -17.83 4.35 -13.20
N LYS A 151 -17.63 5.49 -13.88
CA LYS A 151 -18.70 6.18 -14.62
C LYS A 151 -19.23 5.32 -15.77
N LYS A 152 -18.36 4.65 -16.54
CA LYS A 152 -18.80 3.74 -17.61
C LYS A 152 -19.69 2.62 -17.06
N LEU A 153 -19.30 2.01 -15.94
CA LEU A 153 -20.09 0.96 -15.30
C LEU A 153 -21.49 1.46 -14.87
N MET A 154 -21.63 2.71 -14.43
CA MET A 154 -22.93 3.29 -14.07
C MET A 154 -23.86 3.51 -15.28
N HIS A 155 -23.32 3.78 -16.46
CA HIS A 155 -24.11 4.01 -17.68
C HIS A 155 -24.50 2.72 -18.41
N THR A 156 -23.97 1.57 -18.00
CA THR A 156 -24.18 0.28 -18.68
C THR A 156 -25.27 -0.58 -18.00
N ASN A 157 -25.81 -0.13 -16.85
CA ASN A 157 -26.92 -0.75 -16.12
C ASN A 157 -28.19 0.10 -16.24
#